data_AF-A0A7S2IE34-F1
#
_entry.id   AF-A0A7S2IE34-F1
#
_cell.length_a   1.000
_cell.length_b   1.000
_cell.length_c   1.000
_cell.angle_alpha   90.00
_cell.angle_beta   90.00
_cell.angle_gamma   90.00
#
_symmetry.space_group_name_H-M   'P 1'
#
loop_
_entity.id
_entity.type
_entity.pdbx_description
1 polymer ?
#
loop_
_entity_poly.entity_id
_entity_poly.type
_entity_poly.pdbx_seq_one_letter_code
_entity_poly.pdbx_strand_id
1 'polypeptide(L)'
;TLSCLGTPPPVEPEEARSVVRVAAAPRRSAVARWAARLGPPVLGAAFAALLALGVATPCMTLRVDMDLLYEHRPSLKAWSGILDALDLPKLLHSEVSVWRCVVALCHWAAQGDLNCVLALVMYALFAVLVPVMDVAALLTAAASRGPADSAMALSRVLRKLSMLDVSIMGTLVVVAALSSMRENGVVIALGRGLLPLLGAELCH
;
A
#
# COMPACT_ATOMS: atom_id res chain seq x y z
N THR A 1 16.88 -19.96 10.49
CA THR A 1 17.10 -20.90 11.62
C THR A 1 18.24 -21.90 11.34
N LEU A 2 19.36 -21.45 10.78
CA LEU A 2 20.62 -22.24 10.64
C LEU A 2 21.80 -21.59 11.40
N SER A 3 21.64 -20.36 11.92
CA SER A 3 22.67 -19.65 12.69
C SER A 3 22.82 -20.11 14.14
N CYS A 4 22.03 -21.09 14.61
CA CYS A 4 22.07 -21.56 16.00
C CYS A 4 23.03 -22.74 16.22
N LEU A 5 23.66 -23.28 15.18
CA LEU A 5 24.45 -24.51 15.27
C LEU A 5 25.88 -24.33 15.80
N GLY A 6 26.32 -23.11 16.10
CA GLY A 6 27.57 -22.85 16.80
C GLY A 6 28.83 -23.39 16.11
N THR A 7 28.73 -23.86 14.87
CA THR A 7 29.87 -24.37 14.11
C THR A 7 30.68 -23.17 13.61
N PRO A 8 31.96 -23.04 14.04
CA PRO A 8 32.81 -22.01 13.48
C PRO A 8 32.94 -22.27 11.97
N PRO A 9 32.75 -21.24 11.12
CA PRO A 9 32.92 -21.42 9.68
C PRO A 9 34.35 -21.89 9.39
N PRO A 10 34.56 -22.80 8.42
CA PRO A 10 35.89 -23.28 8.07
C PRO A 10 36.78 -22.10 7.70
N VAL A 11 37.95 -22.02 8.34
CA VAL A 11 38.96 -21.00 8.06
C VAL A 11 39.55 -21.32 6.69
N GLU A 12 39.08 -20.63 5.65
CA GLU A 12 39.66 -20.76 4.32
C GLU A 12 41.10 -20.21 4.29
N PRO A 13 42.05 -20.92 3.66
CA PRO A 13 43.44 -20.51 3.59
C PRO A 13 43.58 -19.17 2.84
N GLU A 14 44.33 -18.26 3.46
CA GLU A 14 44.51 -16.86 3.03
C GLU A 14 45.09 -16.71 1.60
N GLU A 15 45.81 -17.73 1.12
CA GLU A 15 46.40 -17.78 -0.23
C GLU A 15 45.38 -17.87 -1.36
N ALA A 16 44.16 -18.39 -1.13
CA ALA A 16 43.14 -18.45 -2.17
C ALA A 16 42.53 -17.06 -2.49
N ARG A 17 42.69 -16.06 -1.61
CA ARG A 17 42.11 -14.71 -1.77
C ARG A 17 42.92 -13.78 -2.67
N SER A 18 44.21 -14.03 -2.86
CA SER A 18 45.09 -13.14 -3.64
C SER A 18 44.98 -13.40 -5.15
N VAL A 19 44.73 -14.64 -5.57
CA VAL A 19 44.69 -15.04 -6.99
C VAL A 19 43.39 -14.64 -7.68
N VAL A 20 42.28 -14.53 -6.96
CA VAL A 20 40.95 -14.19 -7.54
C VAL A 20 40.78 -12.68 -7.81
N ARG A 21 41.63 -11.81 -7.24
CA ARG A 21 41.46 -10.35 -7.32
C ARG A 21 41.86 -9.70 -8.65
N VAL A 22 42.38 -10.46 -9.62
CA VAL A 22 42.70 -9.96 -10.98
C VAL A 22 41.62 -10.36 -12.00
N ALA A 23 40.41 -10.70 -11.55
CA ALA A 23 39.25 -10.80 -12.43
C ALA A 23 38.88 -9.40 -12.95
N ALA A 24 39.20 -9.14 -14.22
CA ALA A 24 38.97 -7.88 -14.91
C ALA A 24 37.55 -7.34 -14.67
N ALA A 25 37.45 -6.09 -14.23
CA ALA A 25 36.17 -5.44 -13.98
C ALA A 25 35.30 -5.52 -15.26
N PRO A 26 34.10 -6.13 -15.21
CA PRO A 26 33.27 -6.33 -16.38
C PRO A 26 32.96 -4.98 -17.01
N ARG A 27 33.25 -4.86 -18.31
CA ARG A 27 33.02 -3.66 -19.13
C ARG A 27 31.52 -3.34 -19.11
N ARG A 28 31.07 -2.55 -18.13
CA ARG A 28 29.66 -2.17 -17.99
C ARG A 28 29.19 -1.56 -19.31
N SER A 29 28.23 -2.23 -19.95
CA SER A 29 27.68 -1.82 -21.23
C SER A 29 27.09 -0.41 -21.13
N ALA A 30 27.08 0.34 -22.24
CA ALA A 30 26.47 1.68 -22.28
C ALA A 30 25.01 1.66 -21.79
N VAL A 31 24.29 0.56 -22.05
CA VAL A 31 22.91 0.33 -21.61
C VAL A 31 22.78 0.38 -20.08
N ALA A 32 23.71 -0.24 -19.34
CA ALA A 32 23.67 -0.22 -17.87
C ALA A 32 23.82 1.20 -17.30
N ARG A 33 24.59 2.07 -17.96
CA ARG A 33 24.75 3.47 -17.53
C ARG A 33 23.49 4.31 -17.79
N TRP A 34 22.83 4.08 -18.92
CA TRP A 34 21.56 4.75 -19.23
C TRP A 34 20.43 4.28 -18.31
N ALA A 35 20.32 2.96 -18.09
CA ALA A 35 19.34 2.39 -17.17
C ALA A 35 19.53 2.93 -15.74
N ALA A 36 20.77 3.06 -15.26
CA ALA A 36 21.04 3.61 -13.93
C ALA A 36 20.66 5.09 -13.78
N ARG A 37 20.75 5.89 -14.86
CA ARG A 37 20.40 7.33 -14.82
C ARG A 37 18.90 7.59 -14.98
N LEU A 38 18.25 6.87 -15.90
CA LEU A 38 16.84 7.10 -16.24
C LEU A 38 15.88 6.22 -15.45
N GLY A 39 16.35 5.08 -14.92
CA GLY A 39 15.52 4.15 -14.16
C GLY A 39 14.85 4.79 -12.94
N PRO A 40 15.61 5.37 -11.99
CA PRO A 40 15.02 5.95 -10.77
C PRO A 40 13.95 7.03 -11.01
N PRO A 41 14.16 8.06 -11.88
CA PRO A 41 13.13 9.07 -12.12
C PRO A 41 11.89 8.49 -12.80
N VAL A 42 12.05 7.55 -13.73
CA VAL A 42 10.91 6.88 -14.39
C VAL A 42 10.11 6.05 -13.37
N LEU A 43 10.79 5.27 -12.54
CA LEU A 43 10.15 4.45 -11.51
C LEU A 43 9.46 5.32 -10.45
N GLY A 44 10.10 6.39 -10.00
CA GLY A 44 9.52 7.31 -9.04
C GLY A 44 8.31 8.07 -9.60
N ALA A 45 8.33 8.46 -10.88
CA ALA A 45 7.17 9.06 -11.54
C ALA A 45 6.02 8.06 -11.70
N ALA A 46 6.31 6.82 -12.09
CA ALA A 46 5.32 5.75 -12.17
C ALA A 46 4.69 5.45 -10.80
N PHE A 47 5.51 5.33 -9.75
CA PHE A 47 5.06 5.18 -8.37
C PHE A 47 4.12 6.32 -7.95
N ALA A 48 4.53 7.58 -8.15
CA ALA A 48 3.74 8.73 -7.74
C ALA A 48 2.38 8.79 -8.45
N ALA A 49 2.36 8.48 -9.76
CA ALA A 49 1.12 8.42 -10.53
C ALA A 49 0.20 7.29 -10.06
N LEU A 50 0.74 6.09 -9.82
CA LEU A 50 -0.01 4.93 -9.34
C LEU A 50 -0.55 5.15 -7.92
N LEU A 51 0.27 5.70 -7.02
CA LEU A 51 -0.14 6.03 -5.67
C LEU A 51 -1.24 7.10 -5.68
N ALA A 52 -1.07 8.19 -6.43
CA ALA A 52 -2.07 9.25 -6.53
C ALA A 52 -3.41 8.72 -7.09
N LEU A 53 -3.34 7.89 -8.15
CA LEU A 53 -4.52 7.26 -8.71
C LEU A 53 -5.18 6.32 -7.70
N GLY A 54 -4.41 5.48 -7.01
CA GLY A 54 -4.92 4.53 -6.01
C GLY A 54 -5.50 5.19 -4.76
N VAL A 55 -4.95 6.33 -4.34
CA VAL A 55 -5.48 7.10 -3.22
C VAL A 55 -6.78 7.82 -3.57
N ALA A 56 -6.89 8.31 -4.80
CA ALA A 56 -8.06 9.05 -5.29
C ALA A 56 -9.21 8.14 -5.73
N THR A 57 -8.91 6.94 -6.24
CA THR A 57 -9.93 6.00 -6.71
C THR A 57 -10.49 5.15 -5.55
N PRO A 58 -11.78 4.76 -5.60
CA PRO A 58 -12.36 3.89 -4.59
C PRO A 58 -11.66 2.54 -4.51
N CYS A 59 -11.16 2.17 -3.32
CA CYS A 59 -10.53 0.88 -3.06
C CYS A 59 -11.51 -0.15 -2.50
N MET A 60 -12.64 0.29 -1.95
CA MET A 60 -13.72 -0.55 -1.46
C MET A 60 -15.07 0.06 -1.81
N THR A 61 -16.00 -0.77 -2.24
CA THR A 61 -17.40 -0.36 -2.47
C THR A 61 -18.31 -1.20 -1.59
N LEU A 62 -19.13 -0.53 -0.79
CA LEU A 62 -20.18 -1.14 0.03
C LEU A 62 -21.52 -0.88 -0.64
N ARG A 63 -22.28 -1.95 -0.86
CA ARG A 63 -23.63 -1.92 -1.43
C ARG A 63 -24.53 -2.77 -0.57
N VAL A 64 -25.80 -2.36 -0.44
CA VAL A 64 -26.82 -3.20 0.17
C VAL A 64 -27.74 -3.70 -0.94
N ASP A 65 -27.80 -5.02 -1.07
CA ASP A 65 -28.64 -5.74 -2.01
C ASP A 65 -29.99 -5.99 -1.33
N MET A 66 -31.00 -5.26 -1.78
CA MET A 66 -32.34 -5.30 -1.19
C MET A 66 -33.04 -6.64 -1.46
N ASP A 67 -32.72 -7.31 -2.57
CA ASP A 67 -33.33 -8.60 -2.91
C ASP A 67 -32.87 -9.67 -1.92
N LEU A 68 -31.56 -9.74 -1.67
CA LEU A 68 -30.99 -10.62 -0.65
C LEU A 68 -31.49 -10.26 0.76
N LEU A 69 -31.62 -8.96 1.06
CA LEU A 69 -32.13 -8.50 2.34
C LEU A 69 -33.59 -8.93 2.57
N TYR A 70 -34.44 -8.85 1.54
CA TYR A 70 -35.85 -9.28 1.63
C TYR A 70 -36.00 -10.79 1.66
N GLU A 71 -35.12 -11.53 0.97
CA GLU A 71 -35.09 -12.99 1.02
C GLU A 71 -34.83 -13.49 2.45
N HIS A 72 -33.84 -12.92 3.13
CA HIS A 72 -33.49 -13.29 4.50
C HIS A 72 -34.48 -12.73 5.55
N ARG A 73 -35.10 -11.58 5.28
CA ARG A 73 -35.99 -10.86 6.21
C ARG A 73 -37.30 -10.48 5.51
N PRO A 74 -38.23 -11.43 5.30
CA PRO A 74 -39.49 -11.16 4.56
C PRO A 74 -40.38 -10.13 5.26
N SER A 75 -40.22 -9.90 6.57
CA SER A 75 -40.92 -8.85 7.31
C SER A 75 -40.57 -7.44 6.82
N LEU A 76 -39.37 -7.22 6.27
CA LEU A 76 -38.98 -5.94 5.68
C LEU A 76 -39.69 -5.66 4.36
N LYS A 77 -40.23 -6.69 3.68
CA LYS A 77 -40.96 -6.51 2.42
C LYS A 77 -42.22 -5.66 2.59
N ALA A 78 -42.86 -5.72 3.76
CA ALA A 78 -44.00 -4.86 4.10
C ALA A 78 -43.62 -3.37 4.14
N TRP A 79 -42.34 -3.06 4.37
CA TRP A 79 -41.79 -1.71 4.44
C TRP A 79 -41.08 -1.28 3.14
N SER A 80 -41.10 -2.11 2.09
CA SER A 80 -40.42 -1.82 0.81
C SER A 80 -40.77 -0.45 0.25
N GLY A 81 -42.05 -0.07 0.23
CA GLY A 81 -42.48 1.25 -0.26
C GLY A 81 -41.88 2.44 0.51
N ILE A 82 -41.58 2.28 1.81
CA ILE A 82 -40.92 3.32 2.61
C ILE A 82 -39.40 3.30 2.36
N LEU A 83 -38.80 2.11 2.25
CA LEU A 83 -37.38 1.95 1.96
C LEU A 83 -37.02 2.51 0.56
N ASP A 84 -37.89 2.29 -0.42
CA ASP A 84 -37.78 2.82 -1.78
C ASP A 84 -38.01 4.35 -1.81
N ALA A 85 -38.98 4.85 -1.03
CA ALA A 85 -39.23 6.28 -0.92
C ALA A 85 -38.07 7.05 -0.26
N LEU A 86 -37.30 6.39 0.62
CA LEU A 86 -36.10 6.94 1.23
C LEU A 86 -34.85 6.85 0.33
N ASP A 87 -34.96 6.24 -0.85
CA ASP A 87 -33.84 5.98 -1.76
C ASP A 87 -32.66 5.28 -1.03
N LEU A 88 -33.01 4.38 -0.10
CA LEU A 88 -32.08 3.72 0.81
C LEU A 88 -30.93 3.00 0.06
N PRO A 89 -31.16 2.31 -1.07
CA PRO A 89 -30.07 1.67 -1.83
C PRO A 89 -28.99 2.66 -2.27
N LYS A 90 -29.40 3.89 -2.60
CA LYS A 90 -28.49 4.96 -3.02
C LYS A 90 -27.76 5.57 -1.83
N LEU A 91 -28.44 5.70 -0.68
CA LEU A 91 -27.81 6.15 0.57
C LEU A 91 -26.83 5.13 1.13
N LEU A 92 -27.07 3.84 0.90
CA LEU A 92 -26.23 2.73 1.34
C LEU A 92 -25.13 2.36 0.34
N HIS A 93 -25.15 2.92 -0.88
CA HIS A 93 -24.03 2.82 -1.81
C HIS A 93 -22.91 3.77 -1.35
N SER A 94 -21.91 3.22 -0.68
CA SER A 94 -20.76 3.97 -0.19
C SER A 94 -19.49 3.52 -0.90
N GLU A 95 -18.86 4.46 -1.59
CA GLU A 95 -17.56 4.27 -2.19
C GLU A 95 -16.49 4.91 -1.30
N VAL A 96 -15.60 4.07 -0.80
CA VAL A 96 -14.54 4.48 0.11
C VAL A 96 -13.22 4.47 -0.66
N SER A 97 -12.72 5.67 -0.94
CA SER A 97 -11.34 5.90 -1.36
C SER A 97 -10.46 6.14 -0.14
N VAL A 98 -9.16 5.84 -0.25
CA VAL A 98 -8.15 6.14 0.78
C VAL A 98 -8.20 7.61 1.19
N TRP A 99 -8.31 8.53 0.22
CA TRP A 99 -8.38 9.97 0.49
C TRP A 99 -9.56 10.35 1.40
N ARG A 100 -10.77 9.93 1.04
CA ARG A 100 -11.98 10.16 1.85
C ARG A 100 -11.85 9.56 3.25
N CYS A 101 -11.22 8.39 3.37
CA CYS A 101 -10.95 7.75 4.67
C CYS A 101 -10.04 8.63 5.54
N VAL A 102 -8.93 9.13 4.99
CA VAL A 102 -8.01 10.04 5.70
C VAL A 102 -8.73 11.31 6.13
N VAL A 103 -9.52 11.94 5.26
CA VAL A 103 -10.29 13.16 5.59
C VAL A 103 -11.30 12.89 6.72
N ALA A 104 -12.00 11.76 6.67
CA ALA A 104 -12.94 11.37 7.72
C ALA A 104 -12.23 11.13 9.05
N LEU A 105 -11.09 10.42 9.04
CA LEU A 105 -10.25 10.20 10.21
C LEU A 105 -9.73 11.52 10.79
N CYS A 106 -9.32 12.48 9.96
CA CYS A 106 -8.94 13.82 10.42
C CYS A 106 -10.10 14.54 11.10
N HIS A 107 -11.31 14.45 10.54
CA HIS A 107 -12.49 15.07 11.12
C HIS A 107 -12.86 14.45 12.48
N TRP A 108 -12.84 13.12 12.60
CA TRP A 108 -13.13 12.43 13.86
C TRP A 108 -12.02 12.60 14.90
N ALA A 109 -10.76 12.64 14.47
CA ALA A 109 -9.63 12.97 15.34
C ALA A 109 -9.78 14.38 15.95
N ALA A 110 -10.29 15.35 15.18
CA ALA A 110 -10.56 16.70 15.68
C ALA A 110 -11.68 16.75 16.74
N GLN A 111 -12.55 15.74 16.79
CA GLN A 111 -13.58 15.60 17.84
C GLN A 111 -13.04 14.95 19.13
N GLY A 112 -11.77 14.53 19.16
CA GLY A 112 -11.11 13.96 20.33
C GLY A 112 -11.18 12.44 20.46
N ASP A 113 -11.56 11.71 19.41
CA ASP A 113 -11.50 10.25 19.42
C ASP A 113 -10.06 9.75 19.24
N LEU A 114 -9.48 9.25 20.34
CA LEU A 114 -8.12 8.73 20.38
C LEU A 114 -7.90 7.55 19.40
N ASN A 115 -8.91 6.72 19.17
CA ASN A 115 -8.80 5.60 18.22
C ASN A 115 -8.66 6.13 16.79
N CYS A 116 -9.42 7.17 16.45
CA CYS A 116 -9.31 7.84 15.16
C CYS A 116 -7.95 8.54 14.98
N VAL A 117 -7.40 9.15 16.03
CA VAL A 117 -6.04 9.72 16.00
C VAL A 117 -5.01 8.64 15.70
N LEU A 118 -5.07 7.51 16.40
CA LEU A 118 -4.14 6.40 16.18
C LEU A 118 -4.27 5.84 14.76
N ALA A 119 -5.51 5.61 14.29
CA ALA A 119 -5.77 5.16 12.93
C ALA A 119 -5.26 6.16 11.88
N LEU A 120 -5.41 7.47 12.12
CA LEU A 120 -4.88 8.51 11.26
C LEU A 120 -3.35 8.46 11.18
N VAL A 121 -2.67 8.35 12.33
CA VAL A 121 -1.20 8.21 12.35
C VAL A 121 -0.79 6.94 11.61
N MET A 122 -1.41 5.80 11.91
CA MET A 122 -1.05 4.55 11.25
C MET A 122 -1.24 4.60 9.73
N TYR A 123 -2.37 5.15 9.29
CA TYR A 123 -2.75 5.10 7.89
C TYR A 123 -2.15 6.26 7.08
N ALA A 124 -2.32 7.50 7.52
CA ALA A 124 -1.82 8.66 6.76
C ALA A 124 -0.29 8.80 6.84
N LEU A 125 0.31 8.55 8.01
CA LEU A 125 1.77 8.68 8.16
C LEU A 125 2.49 7.46 7.59
N PHE A 126 2.21 6.26 8.09
CA PHE A 126 3.00 5.07 7.72
C PHE A 126 2.59 4.45 6.39
N ALA A 127 1.30 4.42 6.04
CA ALA A 127 0.86 3.79 4.78
C ALA A 127 0.89 4.72 3.56
N VAL A 128 0.85 6.04 3.75
CA VAL A 128 0.85 7.02 2.64
C VAL A 128 2.10 7.91 2.64
N LEU A 129 2.37 8.65 3.73
CA LEU A 129 3.44 9.65 3.72
C LEU A 129 4.85 9.03 3.66
N VAL A 130 5.11 7.98 4.44
CA VAL A 130 6.41 7.30 4.46
C VAL A 130 6.80 6.74 3.08
N PRO A 131 5.95 6.02 2.33
CA PRO A 131 6.26 5.61 0.96
C PRO A 131 6.60 6.78 0.03
N VAL A 132 5.88 7.90 0.14
CA VAL A 132 6.16 9.12 -0.64
C VAL A 132 7.53 9.68 -0.29
N MET A 133 7.88 9.73 1.00
CA MET A 133 9.19 10.19 1.45
C MET A 133 10.32 9.24 1.01
N ASP A 134 10.09 7.93 0.98
CA ASP A 134 11.08 6.96 0.52
C ASP A 134 11.44 7.18 -0.95
N VAL A 135 10.42 7.28 -1.81
CA VAL A 135 10.63 7.54 -3.24
C VAL A 135 11.26 8.92 -3.46
N ALA A 136 10.88 9.94 -2.69
CA ALA A 136 11.54 11.24 -2.75
C ALA A 136 13.03 11.16 -2.33
N ALA A 137 13.37 10.36 -1.31
CA ALA A 137 14.76 10.12 -0.90
C ALA A 137 15.55 9.38 -1.99
N LEU A 138 14.95 8.40 -2.68
CA LEU A 138 15.59 7.71 -3.80
C LEU A 138 15.80 8.63 -5.01
N LEU A 139 14.84 9.50 -5.32
CA LEU A 139 14.95 10.48 -6.40
C LEU A 139 16.03 11.52 -6.12
N THR A 140 16.10 12.03 -4.89
CA THR A 140 17.15 12.97 -4.47
C THR A 140 18.53 12.31 -4.50
N ALA A 141 18.65 11.06 -4.04
CA ALA A 141 19.89 10.29 -4.15
C ALA A 141 20.33 10.14 -5.62
N ALA A 142 19.40 9.79 -6.51
CA ALA A 142 19.68 9.62 -7.94
C ALA A 142 20.05 10.93 -8.67
N ALA A 143 19.48 12.06 -8.23
CA ALA A 143 19.78 13.38 -8.79
C ALA A 143 21.07 14.00 -8.23
N SER A 144 21.43 13.66 -6.99
CA SER A 144 22.62 14.19 -6.32
C SER A 144 23.90 13.64 -6.94
N ARG A 145 24.87 14.52 -7.23
CA ARG A 145 26.24 14.12 -7.61
C ARG A 145 27.17 13.90 -6.40
N GLY A 146 26.64 14.05 -5.19
CA GLY A 146 27.36 14.03 -3.92
C GLY A 146 27.25 12.68 -3.18
N PRO A 147 27.62 12.63 -1.88
CA PRO A 147 27.61 11.40 -1.09
C PRO A 147 26.17 10.89 -0.90
N ALA A 148 25.75 9.99 -1.78
CA ALA A 148 24.44 9.33 -1.78
C ALA A 148 24.21 8.43 -0.54
N ASP A 149 25.26 8.19 0.25
CA ASP A 149 25.24 7.25 1.38
C ASP A 149 24.19 7.59 2.44
N SER A 150 23.97 8.89 2.72
CA SER A 150 22.98 9.32 3.72
C SER A 150 21.54 9.13 3.22
N ALA A 151 21.26 9.53 1.98
CA ALA A 151 19.94 9.35 1.38
C ALA A 151 19.60 7.85 1.20
N MET A 152 20.59 7.03 0.83
CA MET A 152 20.44 5.57 0.76
C MET A 152 20.34 4.90 2.14
N ALA A 153 20.91 5.49 3.20
CA ALA A 153 20.69 5.01 4.56
C ALA A 153 19.27 5.33 5.02
N LEU A 154 18.76 6.53 4.72
CA LEU A 154 17.40 6.94 5.05
C LEU A 154 16.36 6.07 4.33
N SER A 155 16.52 5.82 3.03
CA SER A 155 15.58 4.96 2.29
C SER A 155 15.53 3.53 2.82
N ARG A 156 16.66 2.97 3.26
CA ARG A 156 16.68 1.63 3.90
C ARG A 156 15.87 1.58 5.19
N VAL A 157 15.74 2.70 5.91
CA VAL A 157 14.90 2.79 7.11
C VAL A 157 13.45 3.04 6.71
N LEU A 158 13.18 4.00 5.82
CA LEU A 158 11.83 4.34 5.36
C LEU A 158 11.14 3.15 4.69
N ARG A 159 11.86 2.38 3.87
CA ARG A 159 11.33 1.16 3.25
C ARG A 159 10.88 0.11 4.28
N LYS A 160 11.53 0.02 5.44
CA LYS A 160 11.11 -0.89 6.53
C LYS A 160 9.88 -0.38 7.28
N LEU A 161 9.64 0.92 7.23
CA LEU A 161 8.52 1.59 7.89
C LEU A 161 7.32 1.76 6.96
N SER A 162 7.51 1.63 5.64
CA SER A 162 6.44 1.69 4.65
C SER A 162 5.47 0.54 4.89
N MET A 163 4.22 0.90 5.23
CA MET A 163 3.15 -0.04 5.55
C MET A 163 2.10 -0.12 4.43
N LEU A 164 2.50 0.17 3.19
CA LEU A 164 1.58 0.15 2.06
C LEU A 164 1.08 -1.28 1.78
N ASP A 165 1.94 -2.31 1.81
CA ASP A 165 1.52 -3.72 1.77
C ASP A 165 0.51 -4.09 2.88
N VAL A 166 0.79 -3.69 4.12
CA VAL A 166 -0.12 -3.92 5.25
C VAL A 166 -1.48 -3.25 5.02
N SER A 167 -1.53 -2.10 4.37
CA SER A 167 -2.77 -1.41 4.03
C SER A 167 -3.58 -2.13 2.93
N ILE A 168 -2.90 -2.67 1.91
CA ILE A 168 -3.52 -3.47 0.84
C ILE A 168 -4.07 -4.76 1.45
N MET A 169 -3.25 -5.48 2.21
CA MET A 169 -3.64 -6.72 2.87
C MET A 169 -4.77 -6.48 3.87
N GLY A 170 -4.72 -5.38 4.63
CA GLY A 170 -5.82 -4.98 5.52
C GLY A 170 -7.13 -4.78 4.78
N THR A 171 -7.10 -4.13 3.61
CA THR A 171 -8.30 -3.95 2.77
C THR A 171 -8.84 -5.30 2.28
N LEU A 172 -7.95 -6.20 1.82
CA LEU A 172 -8.32 -7.55 1.40
C LEU A 172 -8.96 -8.35 2.55
N VAL A 173 -8.37 -8.29 3.73
CA VAL A 173 -8.87 -8.99 4.93
C VAL A 173 -10.23 -8.43 5.34
N VAL A 174 -10.42 -7.10 5.34
CA VAL A 174 -11.71 -6.48 5.64
C VAL A 174 -12.77 -6.95 4.64
N VAL A 175 -12.49 -6.91 3.32
CA VAL A 175 -13.45 -7.39 2.32
C VAL A 175 -13.73 -8.88 2.48
N ALA A 176 -12.72 -9.70 2.75
CA ALA A 176 -12.90 -11.13 3.00
C ALA A 176 -13.74 -11.40 4.25
N ALA A 177 -13.49 -10.70 5.35
CA ALA A 177 -14.24 -10.85 6.60
C ALA A 177 -15.71 -10.44 6.42
N LEU A 178 -15.95 -9.31 5.75
CA LEU A 178 -17.29 -8.79 5.53
C LEU A 178 -18.04 -9.52 4.40
N SER A 179 -17.37 -10.37 3.61
CA SER A 179 -18.03 -11.21 2.60
C SER A 179 -19.04 -12.18 3.21
N SER A 180 -18.86 -12.56 4.48
CA SER A 180 -19.84 -13.37 5.23
C SER A 180 -21.17 -12.65 5.44
N MET A 181 -21.19 -11.31 5.43
CA MET A 181 -22.43 -10.54 5.57
C MET A 181 -23.24 -10.43 4.29
N ARG A 182 -22.75 -11.00 3.18
CA ARG A 182 -23.49 -11.06 1.91
C ARG A 182 -24.84 -11.75 2.06
N GLU A 183 -24.93 -12.76 2.92
CA GLU A 183 -26.19 -13.45 3.23
C GLU A 183 -27.22 -12.53 3.90
N ASN A 184 -26.76 -11.47 4.58
CA ASN A 184 -27.61 -10.43 5.17
C ASN A 184 -27.89 -9.27 4.20
N GLY A 185 -27.59 -9.43 2.91
CA GLY A 185 -27.77 -8.38 1.90
C GLY A 185 -26.69 -7.28 1.92
N VAL A 186 -25.61 -7.42 2.68
CA VAL A 186 -24.49 -6.45 2.63
C VAL A 186 -23.41 -6.98 1.69
N VAL A 187 -23.32 -6.38 0.50
CA VAL A 187 -22.36 -6.76 -0.53
C VAL A 187 -21.18 -5.79 -0.52
N ILE A 188 -20.01 -6.28 -0.14
CA ILE A 188 -18.77 -5.51 -0.17
C ILE A 188 -17.87 -6.10 -1.25
N ALA A 189 -17.37 -5.23 -2.13
CA ALA A 189 -16.50 -5.61 -3.22
C ALA A 189 -15.22 -4.76 -3.20
N LEU A 190 -14.13 -5.37 -3.68
CA LEU A 190 -12.88 -4.67 -3.92
C LEU A 190 -13.07 -3.67 -5.07
N GLY A 191 -12.65 -2.44 -4.84
CA GLY A 191 -12.69 -1.37 -5.82
C GLY A 191 -11.47 -1.40 -6.75
N ARG A 192 -11.60 -0.73 -7.90
CA ARG A 192 -10.51 -0.62 -8.88
C ARG A 192 -9.28 0.10 -8.35
N GLY A 193 -9.42 0.93 -7.32
CA GLY A 193 -8.32 1.66 -6.71
C GLY A 193 -7.29 0.78 -6.01
N LEU A 194 -7.62 -0.48 -5.71
CA LEU A 194 -6.63 -1.41 -5.17
C LEU A 194 -5.54 -1.78 -6.19
N LEU A 195 -5.89 -1.89 -7.47
CA LEU A 195 -4.94 -2.26 -8.53
C LEU A 195 -3.78 -1.25 -8.68
N PRO A 196 -4.01 0.07 -8.80
CA PRO A 196 -2.92 1.03 -8.85
C PRO A 196 -2.15 1.12 -7.53
N LEU A 197 -2.77 0.88 -6.36
CA LEU A 197 -2.02 0.77 -5.10
C LEU A 197 -1.05 -0.42 -5.10
N LEU A 198 -1.49 -1.59 -5.58
CA LEU A 198 -0.63 -2.76 -5.73
C LEU A 198 0.48 -2.51 -6.77
N GLY A 199 0.17 -1.79 -7.85
CA GLY A 199 1.17 -1.33 -8.80
C GLY A 199 2.20 -0.38 -8.18
N ALA A 200 1.76 0.52 -7.29
CA ALA A 200 2.66 1.40 -6.55
C ALA A 200 3.58 0.59 -5.63
N GLU A 201 3.07 -0.41 -4.91
CA GLU A 201 3.90 -1.29 -4.08
C GLU A 201 4.94 -2.04 -4.90
N LEU A 202 4.59 -2.53 -6.10
CA LEU A 202 5.54 -3.19 -6.99
C LEU A 202 6.64 -2.26 -7.51
N CYS A 203 6.38 -0.94 -7.56
CA CYS A 203 7.36 0.07 -7.95
C CYS A 203 8.28 0.52 -6.81
N HIS A 204 7.91 0.25 -5.55
CA HIS A 204 8.55 0.73 -4.32
C HIS A 204 9.52 -0.32 -3.72
#